data_AF-A0A936A791-F1
#
_entry.id   AF-A0A936A791-F1
#
_cell.length_a   1.000
_cell.length_b   1.000
_cell.length_c   1.000
_cell.angle_alpha   90.00
_cell.angle_beta   90.00
_cell.angle_gamma   90.00
#
_symmetry.space_group_name_H-M   'P 1'
#
loop_
_entity.id
_entity.type
_entity.pdbx_description
1 polymer ?
#
loop_
_entity_poly.entity_id
_entity_poly.type
_entity_poly.pdbx_seq_one_letter_code
_entity_poly.pdbx_strand_id
1 'polypeptide(L)'
;MKHLRPNSILFILFCFVGCDSCKAQLKSDQLTDSLENSEKIIDLGLGIPKTSLEMKSYLDAGMDPYFVESKDTISVYGPKCIVRNLIQDRSGNYWLASWNGIIKYDGKIFTNYTLKEGLIRFHVTTVFEDSKGNIWFGHARGGVYRYNGTHFTLFTTKDGLPDNTANCVTEDATGNIWFGTENGVSRFDGMRFSNFTEEDGLNDHFINAILKDKNGKIWIGTNKGMNCYNGKSFTNFTDRDHFPPQKVASLFEDSKNNIWIGCNATQAGGKGLCRFDGKSLHYSIRPYFVMYLCEDKNMALWFAHNKGAEHPNFALYRYDGNSFSTITQQNQIDNPVIFGIIEDNKGSIWFGTSKGVCRYDGTWFNYFRKKEDR
;
A
#
# COMPACT_ATOMS: atom_id res chain seq x y z
N MET A 1 -27.50 8.94 18.42
CA MET A 1 -26.65 8.17 17.50
C MET A 1 -26.96 8.62 16.07
N LYS A 2 -26.23 9.60 15.53
CA LYS A 2 -26.43 10.07 14.15
C LYS A 2 -25.50 9.28 13.23
N HIS A 3 -26.10 8.60 12.25
CA HIS A 3 -25.42 7.83 11.21
C HIS A 3 -24.35 8.68 10.50
N LEU A 4 -23.11 8.22 10.53
CA LEU A 4 -22.05 8.71 9.63
C LEU A 4 -22.48 8.39 8.19
N ARG A 5 -22.54 9.40 7.32
CA ARG A 5 -22.84 9.17 5.90
C ARG A 5 -21.70 8.34 5.25
N PRO A 6 -22.00 7.49 4.25
CA PRO A 6 -21.03 6.61 3.57
C PRO A 6 -19.78 7.34 3.04
N ASN A 7 -19.92 8.63 2.72
CA ASN A 7 -18.84 9.45 2.16
C ASN A 7 -17.67 9.72 3.12
N SER A 8 -17.85 9.58 4.44
CA SER A 8 -16.83 9.93 5.44
C SER A 8 -15.69 8.91 5.52
N ILE A 9 -16.02 7.62 5.40
CA ILE A 9 -15.04 6.52 5.37
C ILE A 9 -14.34 6.50 4.00
N LEU A 10 -15.08 6.82 2.94
CA LEU A 10 -14.52 6.99 1.61
C LEU A 10 -13.49 8.12 1.60
N PHE A 11 -13.76 9.25 2.27
CA PHE A 11 -12.84 10.39 2.39
C PHE A 11 -11.52 10.01 3.09
N ILE A 12 -11.61 9.20 4.15
CA ILE A 12 -10.45 8.61 4.83
C ILE A 12 -9.64 7.81 3.80
N LEU A 13 -10.25 6.85 3.09
CA LEU A 13 -9.61 6.09 2.00
C LEU A 13 -9.05 6.94 0.84
N PHE A 14 -9.69 8.06 0.48
CA PHE A 14 -9.23 8.96 -0.57
C PHE A 14 -7.92 9.67 -0.22
N CYS A 15 -7.72 10.04 1.05
CA CYS A 15 -6.45 10.60 1.53
C CYS A 15 -5.30 9.58 1.52
N PHE A 16 -5.57 8.26 1.43
CA PHE A 16 -4.56 7.20 1.47
C PHE A 16 -4.05 6.74 0.10
N VAL A 17 -4.61 7.26 -1.01
CA VAL A 17 -4.29 6.80 -2.38
C VAL A 17 -3.83 7.96 -3.29
N GLY A 18 -3.57 9.16 -2.76
CA GLY A 18 -2.97 10.26 -3.55
C GLY A 18 -3.76 10.65 -4.81
N CYS A 19 -5.07 10.40 -4.86
CA CYS A 19 -5.86 10.62 -6.07
C CYS A 19 -5.89 12.11 -6.48
N ASP A 20 -5.71 12.42 -7.78
CA ASP A 20 -5.83 13.77 -8.34
C ASP A 20 -7.16 14.47 -8.04
N SER A 21 -8.21 13.73 -7.70
CA SER A 21 -9.47 14.31 -7.22
C SER A 21 -9.27 15.12 -5.92
N CYS A 22 -8.33 14.73 -5.05
CA CYS A 22 -7.94 15.54 -3.89
C CYS A 22 -7.16 16.80 -4.30
N LYS A 23 -6.29 16.73 -5.31
CA LYS A 23 -5.54 17.90 -5.83
C LYS A 23 -6.47 18.89 -6.55
N ALA A 24 -7.49 18.43 -7.26
CA ALA A 24 -8.47 19.28 -7.92
C ALA A 24 -9.47 19.91 -6.94
N GLN A 25 -9.87 19.20 -5.87
CA GLN A 25 -10.70 19.77 -4.81
C GLN A 25 -9.95 20.75 -3.90
N LEU A 26 -8.64 20.58 -3.70
CA LEU A 26 -7.82 21.51 -2.91
C LEU A 26 -7.45 22.81 -3.66
N LYS A 27 -7.63 22.87 -4.98
CA LYS A 27 -7.24 24.01 -5.82
C LYS A 27 -8.36 25.04 -6.06
N SER A 28 -9.58 24.82 -5.58
CA SER A 28 -10.65 25.82 -5.70
C SER A 28 -10.82 26.61 -4.41
N ASP A 29 -10.84 27.94 -4.54
CA ASP A 29 -11.19 28.90 -3.47
C ASP A 29 -12.62 28.71 -2.91
N GLN A 30 -13.35 27.67 -3.33
CA GLN A 30 -14.67 27.30 -2.82
C GLN A 30 -14.62 26.34 -1.62
N LEU A 31 -13.45 25.77 -1.28
CA LEU A 31 -13.29 24.84 -0.15
C LEU A 31 -12.74 25.50 1.12
N THR A 32 -12.21 26.74 1.04
CA THR A 32 -11.93 27.53 2.25
C THR A 32 -13.21 27.82 3.04
N ASP A 33 -14.32 28.08 2.34
CA ASP A 33 -15.63 28.29 2.96
C ASP A 33 -16.31 26.98 3.40
N SER A 34 -15.91 25.83 2.81
CA SER A 34 -16.47 24.51 3.16
C SER A 34 -15.69 23.79 4.26
N LEU A 35 -14.43 24.16 4.51
CA LEU A 35 -13.65 23.68 5.65
C LEU A 35 -14.17 24.28 6.96
N GLU A 36 -14.59 25.55 6.95
CA GLU A 36 -15.22 26.20 8.11
C GLU A 36 -16.66 25.69 8.39
N ASN A 37 -17.38 25.23 7.36
CA ASN A 37 -18.76 24.74 7.50
C ASN A 37 -18.91 23.21 7.58
N SER A 38 -17.81 22.45 7.58
CA SER A 38 -17.88 20.99 7.78
C SER A 38 -17.94 20.65 9.27
N GLU A 39 -19.16 20.44 9.79
CA GLU A 39 -19.32 19.73 11.05
C GLU A 39 -18.61 18.36 10.96
N LYS A 40 -17.52 18.23 11.72
CA LYS A 40 -16.71 17.02 11.96
C LYS A 40 -15.90 16.52 10.75
N ILE A 41 -14.74 17.15 10.53
CA ILE A 41 -13.54 16.35 10.27
C ILE A 41 -13.43 15.35 11.44
N ILE A 42 -13.47 14.05 11.14
CA ILE A 42 -13.20 13.04 12.16
C ILE A 42 -11.73 13.23 12.54
N ASP A 43 -11.50 13.83 13.71
CA ASP A 43 -10.20 13.81 14.36
C ASP A 43 -9.88 12.34 14.68
N LEU A 44 -9.09 11.72 13.81
CA LEU A 44 -8.60 10.35 14.00
C LEU A 44 -7.52 10.28 15.09
N GLY A 45 -7.21 11.40 15.76
CA GLY A 45 -6.10 11.50 16.73
C GLY A 45 -4.73 11.36 16.07
N LEU A 46 -4.65 11.58 14.74
CA LEU A 46 -3.44 11.35 13.94
C LEU A 46 -2.50 12.56 13.85
N GLY A 47 -2.79 13.66 14.55
CA GLY A 47 -1.91 14.85 14.56
C GLY A 47 -1.85 15.62 13.24
N ILE A 48 -2.89 15.51 12.40
CA ILE A 48 -2.97 16.13 11.07
C ILE A 48 -3.00 17.67 11.19
N PRO A 49 -2.25 18.43 10.35
CA PRO A 49 -2.33 19.89 10.33
C PRO A 49 -3.75 20.35 10.04
N LYS A 50 -4.22 21.35 10.79
CA LYS A 50 -5.59 21.87 10.70
C LYS A 50 -5.69 23.04 9.74
N THR A 51 -4.56 23.58 9.28
CA THR A 51 -4.50 24.74 8.38
C THR A 51 -3.53 24.55 7.23
N SER A 52 -3.75 25.27 6.14
CA SER A 52 -2.83 25.34 4.99
C SER A 52 -1.47 25.94 5.37
N LEU A 53 -1.43 26.82 6.36
CA LEU A 53 -0.20 27.45 6.87
C LEU A 53 0.66 26.44 7.65
N GLU A 54 0.05 25.64 8.53
CA GLU A 54 0.75 24.54 9.21
C GLU A 54 1.23 23.50 8.19
N MET A 55 0.39 23.14 7.22
CA MET A 55 0.81 22.21 6.17
C MET A 55 2.01 22.75 5.40
N LYS A 56 2.02 24.03 5.04
CA LYS A 56 3.14 24.68 4.36
C LYS A 56 4.41 24.67 5.23
N SER A 57 4.33 24.93 6.53
CA SER A 57 5.51 24.94 7.41
C SER A 57 6.17 23.57 7.54
N TYR A 58 5.38 22.48 7.60
CA TYR A 58 5.92 21.12 7.55
C TYR A 58 6.66 20.88 6.23
N LEU A 59 6.07 21.27 5.10
CA LEU A 59 6.66 21.04 3.78
C LEU A 59 7.92 21.88 3.54
N ASP A 60 7.92 23.14 3.97
CA ASP A 60 9.08 24.02 3.89
C ASP A 60 10.22 23.49 4.79
N ALA A 61 9.91 22.82 5.90
CA ALA A 61 10.87 22.15 6.76
C ALA A 61 11.32 20.76 6.24
N GLY A 62 10.82 20.32 5.07
CA GLY A 62 11.09 18.98 4.55
C GLY A 62 10.54 17.87 5.45
N MET A 63 9.47 18.15 6.18
CA MET A 63 8.77 17.21 7.06
C MET A 63 7.44 16.82 6.44
N ASP A 64 7.06 15.57 6.64
CA ASP A 64 5.72 15.13 6.31
C ASP A 64 4.74 15.56 7.40
N PRO A 65 3.70 16.35 7.05
CA PRO A 65 2.68 16.75 8.02
C PRO A 65 1.93 15.57 8.65
N TYR A 66 1.98 14.39 8.03
CA TYR A 66 1.28 13.18 8.49
C TYR A 66 2.21 12.19 9.20
N PHE A 67 3.51 12.50 9.34
CA PHE A 67 4.44 11.64 10.07
C PHE A 67 4.15 11.73 11.56
N VAL A 68 3.75 10.61 12.15
CA VAL A 68 3.46 10.54 13.58
C VAL A 68 4.75 10.23 14.32
N GLU A 69 5.28 11.21 15.04
CA GLU A 69 6.55 11.04 15.76
C GLU A 69 6.41 9.98 16.87
N SER A 70 7.27 8.96 16.81
CA SER A 70 7.46 8.04 17.92
C SER A 70 8.57 8.56 18.81
N LYS A 71 8.40 8.47 20.13
CA LYS A 71 9.47 8.80 21.09
C LYS A 71 10.50 7.69 21.22
N ASP A 72 10.14 6.47 20.83
CA ASP A 72 10.95 5.27 21.04
C ASP A 72 11.65 4.85 19.75
N THR A 73 12.97 4.68 19.81
CA THR A 73 13.75 4.06 18.73
C THR A 73 13.69 2.53 18.78
N ILE A 74 13.43 1.95 19.97
CA ILE A 74 13.33 0.51 20.22
C ILE A 74 12.15 0.23 21.15
N SER A 75 11.36 -0.82 20.86
CA SER A 75 10.23 -1.25 21.69
C SER A 75 10.01 -2.76 21.62
N VAL A 76 9.53 -3.37 22.71
CA VAL A 76 9.02 -4.77 22.71
C VAL A 76 7.58 -4.88 22.18
N TYR A 77 6.93 -3.74 21.94
CA TYR A 77 5.57 -3.63 21.41
C TYR A 77 5.58 -3.09 19.99
N GLY A 78 4.58 -3.49 19.20
CA GLY A 78 4.44 -3.06 17.80
C GLY A 78 4.10 -1.57 17.68
N PRO A 79 4.28 -0.98 16.48
CA PRO A 79 4.01 0.44 16.24
C PRO A 79 2.55 0.82 16.54
N LYS A 80 2.31 2.03 17.07
CA LYS A 80 0.96 2.61 17.31
C LYS A 80 0.48 3.48 16.15
N CYS A 81 0.93 3.17 14.93
CA CYS A 81 0.64 3.93 13.73
C CYS A 81 0.17 3.01 12.61
N ILE A 82 -0.18 3.59 11.47
CA ILE A 82 -0.51 2.83 10.27
C ILE A 82 0.74 2.07 9.81
N VAL A 83 0.58 0.77 9.60
CA VAL A 83 1.56 -0.07 8.88
C VAL A 83 0.94 -0.36 7.52
N ARG A 84 1.50 0.25 6.47
CA ARG A 84 0.95 0.22 5.11
C ARG A 84 1.33 -1.05 4.37
N ASN A 85 2.56 -1.50 4.53
CA ASN A 85 3.05 -2.73 3.92
C ASN A 85 4.10 -3.39 4.81
N LEU A 86 4.38 -4.67 4.55
CA LEU A 86 5.42 -5.41 5.25
C LEU A 86 5.95 -6.57 4.41
N ILE A 87 7.18 -7.00 4.72
CA ILE A 87 7.77 -8.25 4.24
C ILE A 87 8.43 -8.99 5.39
N GLN A 88 8.61 -10.30 5.22
CA GLN A 88 9.65 -11.04 5.95
C GLN A 88 10.88 -11.10 5.03
N ASP A 89 12.03 -10.63 5.51
CA ASP A 89 13.29 -10.75 4.78
C ASP A 89 13.84 -12.18 4.81
N ARG A 90 14.81 -12.48 3.94
CA ARG A 90 15.48 -13.81 3.88
C ARG A 90 16.17 -14.22 5.17
N SER A 91 16.50 -13.26 6.05
CA SER A 91 17.09 -13.52 7.36
C SER A 91 16.04 -13.78 8.44
N GLY A 92 14.74 -13.76 8.09
CA GLY A 92 13.62 -14.01 8.99
C GLY A 92 13.15 -12.80 9.80
N ASN A 93 13.71 -11.61 9.56
CA ASN A 93 13.21 -10.37 10.18
C ASN A 93 12.00 -9.86 9.40
N TYR A 94 11.20 -9.01 10.04
CA TYR A 94 10.06 -8.37 9.40
C TYR A 94 10.34 -6.89 9.24
N TRP A 95 10.15 -6.37 8.03
CA TRP A 95 10.28 -4.95 7.75
C TRP A 95 8.91 -4.36 7.49
N LEU A 96 8.61 -3.26 8.16
CA LEU A 96 7.32 -2.59 8.14
C LEU A 96 7.49 -1.22 7.48
N ALA A 97 6.76 -1.02 6.39
CA ALA A 97 6.52 0.30 5.83
C ALA A 97 5.40 0.96 6.64
N SER A 98 5.73 1.99 7.44
CA SER A 98 4.81 2.59 8.38
C SER A 98 4.76 4.11 8.31
N TRP A 99 3.73 4.69 8.92
CA TRP A 99 3.59 6.14 9.09
C TRP A 99 4.58 6.76 10.08
N ASN A 100 5.26 5.92 10.87
CA ASN A 100 6.36 6.33 11.75
C ASN A 100 7.73 6.08 11.12
N GLY A 101 7.78 5.76 9.82
CA GLY A 101 9.01 5.47 9.10
C GLY A 101 9.26 3.96 8.92
N ILE A 102 10.53 3.63 8.76
CA ILE A 102 11.02 2.27 8.53
C ILE A 102 11.19 1.56 9.87
N ILE A 103 10.43 0.48 10.10
CA ILE A 103 10.50 -0.29 11.34
C ILE A 103 10.88 -1.74 11.04
N LYS A 104 11.86 -2.28 11.78
CA LYS A 104 12.26 -3.69 11.71
C LYS A 104 11.81 -4.43 12.97
N TYR A 105 11.29 -5.63 12.83
CA TYR A 105 11.04 -6.58 13.92
C TYR A 105 11.93 -7.81 13.75
N ASP A 106 12.79 -8.10 14.73
CA ASP A 106 13.74 -9.23 14.69
C ASP A 106 13.19 -10.52 15.32
N GLY A 107 11.90 -10.54 15.67
CA GLY A 107 11.28 -11.63 16.42
C GLY A 107 11.20 -11.38 17.93
N LYS A 108 11.85 -10.32 18.44
CA LYS A 108 11.83 -9.93 19.85
C LYS A 108 11.50 -8.45 20.05
N ILE A 109 12.14 -7.57 19.28
CA ILE A 109 12.03 -6.11 19.40
C ILE A 109 11.73 -5.46 18.06
N PHE A 110 10.95 -4.38 18.12
CA PHE A 110 10.73 -3.43 17.04
C PHE A 110 11.76 -2.31 17.15
N THR A 111 12.50 -2.04 16.07
CA THR A 111 13.44 -0.93 15.96
C THR A 111 12.97 0.04 14.88
N ASN A 112 12.80 1.32 15.23
CA ASN A 112 12.51 2.38 14.27
C ASN A 112 13.83 2.92 13.69
N TYR A 113 14.16 2.49 12.48
CA TYR A 113 15.39 2.89 11.78
C TYR A 113 15.33 4.33 11.29
N THR A 114 14.14 4.86 10.97
CA THR A 114 14.01 6.28 10.60
C THR A 114 14.52 7.19 11.71
N LEU A 115 14.14 6.92 12.97
CA LEU A 115 14.60 7.72 14.10
C LEU A 115 16.04 7.39 14.50
N LYS A 116 16.39 6.11 14.52
CA LYS A 116 17.72 5.64 14.95
C LYS A 116 18.84 6.16 14.03
N GLU A 117 18.62 6.16 12.72
CA GLU A 117 19.63 6.54 11.71
C GLU A 117 19.45 7.99 11.23
N GLY A 118 18.46 8.73 11.76
CA GLY A 118 18.20 10.12 11.36
C GLY A 118 17.74 10.26 9.90
N LEU A 119 16.97 9.29 9.39
CA LEU A 119 16.42 9.34 8.03
C LEU A 119 15.30 10.40 7.95
N ILE A 120 14.92 10.75 6.72
CA ILE A 120 13.81 11.66 6.49
C ILE A 120 12.52 11.13 7.15
N ARG A 121 11.73 12.06 7.70
CA ARG A 121 10.52 11.74 8.46
C ARG A 121 9.28 11.83 7.58
N PHE A 122 9.23 10.94 6.59
CA PHE A 122 8.06 10.72 5.73
C PHE A 122 7.48 9.34 5.97
N HIS A 123 6.18 9.20 5.77
CA HIS A 123 5.57 7.88 5.85
C HIS A 123 6.06 6.98 4.71
N VAL A 124 6.27 5.70 5.06
CA VAL A 124 6.73 4.68 4.12
C VAL A 124 5.50 3.99 3.53
N THR A 125 5.43 3.94 2.21
CA THR A 125 4.29 3.43 1.45
C THR A 125 4.47 1.97 1.09
N THR A 126 5.71 1.53 0.85
CA THR A 126 6.03 0.20 0.37
C THR A 126 7.41 -0.27 0.84
N VAL A 127 7.58 -1.59 0.89
CA VAL A 127 8.83 -2.26 1.22
C VAL A 127 9.01 -3.51 0.36
N PHE A 128 10.23 -3.78 -0.09
CA PHE A 128 10.56 -4.93 -0.94
C PHE A 128 12.02 -5.35 -0.77
N GLU A 129 12.30 -6.66 -0.78
CA GLU A 129 13.66 -7.20 -0.77
C GLU A 129 14.02 -7.67 -2.19
N ASP A 130 15.15 -7.18 -2.72
CA ASP A 130 15.63 -7.58 -4.05
C ASP A 130 16.44 -8.90 -4.04
N SER A 131 16.78 -9.39 -5.23
CA SER A 131 17.53 -10.63 -5.41
C SER A 131 18.90 -10.63 -4.73
N LYS A 132 19.48 -9.44 -4.52
CA LYS A 132 20.80 -9.22 -3.90
C LYS A 132 20.70 -9.01 -2.38
N GLY A 133 19.50 -9.05 -1.80
CA GLY A 133 19.25 -8.88 -0.37
C GLY A 133 19.23 -7.41 0.08
N ASN A 134 19.17 -6.45 -0.85
CA ASN A 134 18.89 -5.06 -0.47
C ASN A 134 17.39 -4.91 -0.20
N ILE A 135 17.06 -4.01 0.72
CA ILE A 135 15.69 -3.70 1.07
C ILE A 135 15.37 -2.29 0.61
N TRP A 136 14.34 -2.18 -0.22
CA TRP A 136 13.88 -0.96 -0.85
C TRP A 136 12.64 -0.44 -0.15
N PHE A 137 12.61 0.86 0.15
CA PHE A 137 11.53 1.54 0.84
C PHE A 137 11.06 2.75 0.05
N GLY A 138 9.83 2.70 -0.46
CA GLY A 138 9.19 3.87 -1.07
C GLY A 138 8.59 4.75 0.01
N HIS A 139 8.75 6.07 -0.13
CA HIS A 139 8.15 7.06 0.76
C HIS A 139 7.11 7.85 -0.01
N ALA A 140 6.11 8.39 0.68
CA ALA A 140 5.33 9.47 0.12
C ALA A 140 6.19 10.73 0.15
N ARG A 141 6.41 11.36 -1.00
CA ARG A 141 7.13 12.64 -1.16
C ARG A 141 8.60 12.67 -0.70
N GLY A 142 9.10 11.59 -0.11
CA GLY A 142 10.46 11.46 0.41
C GLY A 142 11.46 10.76 -0.52
N GLY A 143 11.00 10.17 -1.63
CA GLY A 143 11.80 9.38 -2.56
C GLY A 143 11.85 7.91 -2.18
N VAL A 144 12.96 7.26 -2.50
CA VAL A 144 13.19 5.84 -2.25
C VAL A 144 14.49 5.65 -1.46
N TYR A 145 14.43 4.84 -0.40
CA TYR A 145 15.65 4.34 0.24
C TYR A 145 15.99 2.93 -0.24
N ARG A 146 17.29 2.68 -0.39
CA ARG A 146 17.88 1.33 -0.43
C ARG A 146 18.67 1.09 0.84
N TYR A 147 18.39 0.00 1.54
CA TYR A 147 19.19 -0.52 2.62
C TYR A 147 19.99 -1.75 2.14
N ASN A 148 21.32 -1.67 2.18
CA ASN A 148 22.19 -2.75 1.70
C ASN A 148 22.62 -3.74 2.81
N GLY A 149 21.93 -3.73 3.95
CA GLY A 149 22.32 -4.48 5.15
C GLY A 149 23.21 -3.70 6.12
N THR A 150 23.77 -2.56 5.71
CA THR A 150 24.63 -1.70 6.56
C THR A 150 24.27 -0.22 6.49
N HIS A 151 23.96 0.30 5.31
CA HIS A 151 23.72 1.72 5.06
C HIS A 151 22.43 1.95 4.30
N PHE A 152 21.79 3.08 4.57
CA PHE A 152 20.67 3.61 3.81
C PHE A 152 21.18 4.59 2.75
N THR A 153 20.77 4.40 1.49
CA THR A 153 21.01 5.32 0.38
C THR A 153 19.68 5.89 -0.07
N LEU A 154 19.55 7.23 -0.08
CA LEU A 154 18.36 7.92 -0.56
C LEU A 154 18.48 8.25 -2.05
N PHE A 155 17.40 8.01 -2.80
CA PHE A 155 17.22 8.44 -4.18
C PHE A 155 15.97 9.31 -4.30
N THR A 156 16.08 10.41 -5.02
CA THR A 156 15.04 11.42 -5.21
C THR A 156 14.93 11.83 -6.68
N THR A 157 14.06 12.79 -6.98
CA THR A 157 14.01 13.45 -8.30
C THR A 157 15.33 14.08 -8.72
N LYS A 158 16.21 14.45 -7.76
CA LYS A 158 17.57 14.93 -8.07
C LYS A 158 18.47 13.84 -8.65
N ASP A 159 18.15 12.58 -8.37
CA ASP A 159 18.91 11.40 -8.80
C ASP A 159 18.32 10.78 -10.07
N GLY A 160 17.14 11.23 -10.51
CA GLY A 160 16.48 10.80 -11.75
C GLY A 160 15.11 10.15 -11.58
N LEU A 161 14.59 10.00 -10.37
CA LEU A 161 13.19 9.58 -10.17
C LEU A 161 12.23 10.60 -10.82
N PRO A 162 11.10 10.17 -11.40
CA PRO A 162 10.12 11.09 -11.99
C PRO A 162 9.25 11.78 -10.91
N ASP A 163 9.09 11.16 -9.74
CA ASP A 163 8.42 11.75 -8.57
C ASP A 163 9.03 11.20 -7.27
N ASN A 164 8.94 11.97 -6.18
CA ASN A 164 9.41 11.55 -4.86
C ASN A 164 8.37 10.72 -4.08
N THR A 165 7.19 10.48 -4.63
CA THR A 165 6.19 9.56 -4.09
C THR A 165 6.29 8.25 -4.83
N ALA A 166 6.89 7.25 -4.20
CA ALA A 166 6.98 5.88 -4.74
C ALA A 166 5.96 4.99 -4.04
N ASN A 167 4.93 4.53 -4.76
CA ASN A 167 3.80 3.78 -4.20
C ASN A 167 4.05 2.26 -4.15
N CYS A 168 4.83 1.74 -5.09
CA CYS A 168 5.07 0.31 -5.24
C CYS A 168 6.45 0.07 -5.86
N VAL A 169 6.96 -1.14 -5.64
CA VAL A 169 8.31 -1.55 -6.07
C VAL A 169 8.30 -3.03 -6.44
N THR A 170 9.06 -3.40 -7.47
CA THR A 170 9.35 -4.79 -7.81
C THR A 170 10.75 -4.89 -8.45
N GLU A 171 11.20 -6.11 -8.71
CA GLU A 171 12.45 -6.39 -9.43
C GLU A 171 12.16 -7.22 -10.68
N ASP A 172 12.69 -6.79 -11.83
CA ASP A 172 12.57 -7.52 -13.08
C ASP A 172 13.47 -8.76 -13.16
N ALA A 173 13.35 -9.55 -14.23
CA ALA A 173 14.15 -10.77 -14.41
C ALA A 173 15.66 -10.51 -14.59
N THR A 174 16.04 -9.26 -14.88
CA THR A 174 17.45 -8.84 -15.09
C THR A 174 18.05 -8.17 -13.85
N GLY A 175 17.29 -8.06 -12.76
CA GLY A 175 17.74 -7.44 -11.52
C GLY A 175 17.64 -5.92 -11.49
N ASN A 176 16.89 -5.30 -12.42
CA ASN A 176 16.58 -3.88 -12.31
C ASN A 176 15.39 -3.70 -11.36
N ILE A 177 15.42 -2.60 -10.60
CA ILE A 177 14.37 -2.27 -9.66
C ILE A 177 13.39 -1.30 -10.30
N TRP A 178 12.12 -1.65 -10.27
CA TRP A 178 11.05 -0.85 -10.85
C TRP A 178 10.24 -0.19 -9.75
N PHE A 179 10.02 1.12 -9.86
CA PHE A 179 9.24 1.93 -8.94
C PHE A 179 8.03 2.50 -9.67
N GLY A 180 6.85 2.32 -9.08
CA GLY A 180 5.64 3.01 -9.50
C GLY A 180 5.49 4.28 -8.69
N THR A 181 5.39 5.43 -9.37
CA THR A 181 5.33 6.75 -8.73
C THR A 181 4.02 7.46 -9.07
N GLU A 182 3.81 8.66 -8.53
CA GLU A 182 2.67 9.50 -8.94
C GLU A 182 2.82 10.10 -10.35
N ASN A 183 4.03 10.14 -10.93
CA ASN A 183 4.29 10.68 -12.28
C ASN A 183 4.95 9.65 -13.22
N GLY A 184 4.47 8.41 -13.17
CA GLY A 184 4.90 7.33 -14.06
C GLY A 184 5.74 6.25 -13.37
N VAL A 185 6.38 5.42 -14.20
CA VAL A 185 7.18 4.28 -13.76
C VAL A 185 8.66 4.59 -13.95
N SER A 186 9.50 4.19 -13.00
CA SER A 186 10.94 4.36 -13.08
C SER A 186 11.67 3.03 -12.92
N ARG A 187 12.57 2.71 -13.84
CA ARG A 187 13.44 1.53 -13.79
C ARG A 187 14.87 1.95 -13.41
N PHE A 188 15.40 1.38 -12.35
CA PHE A 188 16.76 1.58 -11.87
C PHE A 188 17.64 0.37 -12.18
N ASP A 189 18.69 0.58 -12.97
CA ASP A 189 19.62 -0.48 -13.40
C ASP A 189 20.78 -0.74 -12.41
N GLY A 190 20.77 -0.07 -11.26
CA GLY A 190 21.86 -0.06 -10.28
C GLY A 190 22.73 1.19 -10.35
N MET A 191 22.61 1.98 -11.42
CA MET A 191 23.36 3.21 -11.64
C MET A 191 22.48 4.39 -12.06
N ARG A 192 21.48 4.19 -12.92
CA ARG A 192 20.63 5.24 -13.49
C ARG A 192 19.16 4.85 -13.49
N PHE A 193 18.31 5.88 -13.44
CA PHE A 193 16.88 5.75 -13.64
C PHE A 193 16.51 5.95 -15.12
N SER A 194 15.62 5.09 -15.63
CA SER A 194 14.93 5.25 -16.91
C SER A 194 13.44 5.39 -16.62
N ASN A 195 12.82 6.49 -17.04
CA ASN A 195 11.44 6.80 -16.71
C ASN A 195 10.52 6.53 -17.89
N PHE A 196 9.33 6.02 -17.60
CA PHE A 196 8.27 5.76 -18.56
C PHE A 196 7.02 6.51 -18.11
N THR A 197 6.42 7.25 -19.03
CA THR A 197 5.28 8.14 -18.80
C THR A 197 4.13 7.83 -19.76
N GLU A 198 3.08 8.65 -19.74
CA GLU A 198 1.98 8.55 -20.72
C GLU A 198 2.50 8.74 -22.16
N GLU A 199 3.56 9.52 -22.38
CA GLU A 199 4.19 9.71 -23.69
C GLU A 199 4.84 8.43 -24.23
N ASP A 200 5.27 7.54 -23.34
CA ASP A 200 5.86 6.24 -23.68
C ASP A 200 4.82 5.13 -23.87
N GLY A 201 3.54 5.44 -23.64
CA GLY A 201 2.41 4.54 -23.85
C GLY A 201 1.72 4.05 -22.58
N LEU A 202 2.12 4.48 -21.38
CA LEU A 202 1.34 4.23 -20.17
C LEU A 202 -0.05 4.84 -20.30
N ASN A 203 -1.08 4.12 -19.85
CA ASN A 203 -2.45 4.63 -19.91
C ASN A 203 -2.71 5.78 -18.91
N ASP A 204 -1.90 5.91 -17.86
CA ASP A 204 -2.02 6.90 -16.80
C ASP A 204 -0.69 7.07 -16.06
N HIS A 205 -0.41 8.29 -15.60
CA HIS A 205 0.80 8.62 -14.84
C HIS A 205 0.74 8.14 -13.37
N PHE A 206 -0.47 7.98 -12.80
CA PHE A 206 -0.60 7.59 -11.40
C PHE A 206 -0.47 6.07 -11.19
N ILE A 207 0.68 5.63 -10.69
CA ILE A 207 0.97 4.20 -10.55
C ILE A 207 0.65 3.71 -9.14
N ASN A 208 -0.24 2.72 -9.06
CA ASN A 208 -0.71 2.13 -7.80
C ASN A 208 -0.03 0.80 -7.50
N ALA A 209 0.24 -0.01 -8.52
CA ALA A 209 0.78 -1.36 -8.36
C ALA A 209 1.75 -1.70 -9.51
N ILE A 210 2.81 -2.45 -9.20
CA ILE A 210 3.71 -3.06 -10.19
C ILE A 210 3.96 -4.51 -9.76
N LEU A 211 3.91 -5.42 -10.73
CA LEU A 211 4.15 -6.85 -10.55
C LEU A 211 5.02 -7.36 -11.71
N LYS A 212 6.14 -8.02 -11.40
CA LYS A 212 6.80 -8.91 -12.37
C LYS A 212 6.10 -10.27 -12.34
N ASP A 213 5.61 -10.73 -13.49
CA ASP A 213 5.08 -12.10 -13.63
C ASP A 213 6.20 -13.15 -13.82
N LYS A 214 5.85 -14.43 -13.68
CA LYS A 214 6.77 -15.57 -13.87
C LYS A 214 7.34 -15.68 -15.29
N ASN A 215 6.72 -15.03 -16.27
CA ASN A 215 7.23 -14.95 -17.64
C ASN A 215 8.17 -13.75 -17.86
N GLY A 216 8.42 -12.95 -16.82
CA GLY A 216 9.30 -11.79 -16.86
C GLY A 216 8.65 -10.51 -17.40
N LYS A 217 7.33 -10.50 -17.66
CA LYS A 217 6.61 -9.27 -18.02
C LYS A 217 6.37 -8.41 -16.79
N ILE A 218 6.30 -7.11 -17.00
CA ILE A 218 5.98 -6.15 -15.95
C ILE A 218 4.53 -5.67 -16.14
N TRP A 219 3.69 -5.97 -15.16
CA TRP A 219 2.30 -5.54 -15.08
C TRP A 219 2.19 -4.33 -14.18
N ILE A 220 1.45 -3.31 -14.62
CA ILE A 220 1.36 -2.01 -13.96
C ILE A 220 -0.12 -1.64 -13.82
N GLY A 221 -0.57 -1.44 -12.58
CA GLY A 221 -1.91 -1.00 -12.24
C GLY A 221 -1.96 0.51 -12.03
N THR A 222 -2.94 1.17 -12.65
CA THR A 222 -3.14 2.62 -12.59
C THR A 222 -4.58 2.99 -12.31
N ASN A 223 -4.92 4.28 -12.28
CA ASN A 223 -6.31 4.70 -12.15
C ASN A 223 -7.15 4.44 -13.41
N LYS A 224 -6.52 4.32 -14.59
CA LYS A 224 -7.22 4.08 -15.87
C LYS A 224 -7.24 2.63 -16.35
N GLY A 225 -6.64 1.71 -15.59
CA GLY A 225 -6.64 0.28 -15.90
C GLY A 225 -5.29 -0.38 -15.65
N MET A 226 -4.93 -1.35 -16.49
CA MET A 226 -3.69 -2.10 -16.39
C MET A 226 -2.83 -1.95 -17.64
N ASN A 227 -1.51 -1.94 -17.48
CA ASN A 227 -0.53 -1.94 -18.56
C ASN A 227 0.34 -3.19 -18.44
N CYS A 228 0.78 -3.74 -19.56
CA CYS A 228 1.77 -4.81 -19.62
C CYS A 228 2.97 -4.32 -20.44
N TYR A 229 4.15 -4.29 -19.84
CA TYR A 229 5.41 -4.00 -20.50
C TYR A 229 6.12 -5.30 -20.89
N ASN A 230 6.41 -5.45 -22.17
CA ASN A 230 7.05 -6.65 -22.74
C ASN A 230 8.58 -6.51 -22.89
N GLY A 231 9.20 -5.48 -22.30
CA GLY A 231 10.61 -5.16 -22.49
C GLY A 231 10.86 -4.07 -23.55
N LYS A 232 9.87 -3.75 -24.38
CA LYS A 232 9.96 -2.75 -25.45
C LYS A 232 8.82 -1.73 -25.47
N SER A 233 7.59 -2.17 -25.24
CA SER A 233 6.39 -1.33 -25.34
C SER A 233 5.32 -1.74 -24.34
N PHE A 234 4.40 -0.82 -24.06
CA PHE A 234 3.21 -1.08 -23.26
C PHE A 234 2.05 -1.61 -24.11
N THR A 235 1.32 -2.57 -23.56
CA THR A 235 -0.02 -2.97 -24.01
C THR A 235 -1.00 -2.59 -22.91
N ASN A 236 -2.04 -1.84 -23.27
CA ASN A 236 -2.99 -1.28 -22.32
C ASN A 236 -4.26 -2.14 -22.31
N PHE A 237 -4.75 -2.48 -21.11
CA PHE A 237 -5.97 -3.23 -20.89
C PHE A 237 -6.96 -2.29 -20.22
N THR A 238 -7.96 -1.82 -20.99
CA THR A 238 -8.91 -0.78 -20.56
C THR A 238 -10.36 -1.18 -20.79
N ASP A 239 -11.31 -0.35 -20.33
CA ASP A 239 -12.75 -0.59 -20.52
C ASP A 239 -13.16 -0.76 -21.99
N ARG A 240 -12.42 -0.16 -22.95
CA ARG A 240 -12.67 -0.34 -24.39
C ARG A 240 -12.51 -1.81 -24.84
N ASP A 241 -11.76 -2.60 -24.09
CA ASP A 241 -11.48 -4.01 -24.36
C ASP A 241 -12.40 -4.96 -23.57
N HIS A 242 -13.52 -4.44 -23.03
CA HIS A 242 -14.40 -5.17 -22.10
C HIS A 242 -13.66 -5.68 -20.84
N PHE A 243 -12.59 -4.97 -20.45
CA PHE A 243 -11.70 -5.29 -19.33
C PHE A 243 -11.86 -4.23 -18.22
N PRO A 244 -12.78 -4.40 -17.26
CA PRO A 244 -12.94 -3.52 -16.13
C PRO A 244 -12.04 -4.06 -15.02
N PRO A 245 -10.99 -3.32 -14.69
CA PRO A 245 -11.24 -2.35 -13.64
C PRO A 245 -10.48 -1.02 -13.81
N GLN A 246 -11.23 0.08 -13.76
CA GLN A 246 -10.70 1.39 -13.37
C GLN A 246 -10.18 1.31 -11.92
N LYS A 247 -9.14 2.09 -11.60
CA LYS A 247 -8.52 2.12 -10.26
C LYS A 247 -8.02 0.75 -9.80
N VAL A 248 -7.08 0.20 -10.57
CA VAL A 248 -6.30 -0.97 -10.16
C VAL A 248 -5.46 -0.57 -8.96
N ALA A 249 -5.73 -1.17 -7.81
CA ALA A 249 -5.06 -0.87 -6.55
C ALA A 249 -3.97 -1.90 -6.21
N SER A 250 -4.11 -3.14 -6.69
CA SER A 250 -3.15 -4.21 -6.44
C SER A 250 -3.13 -5.24 -7.56
N LEU A 251 -1.96 -5.86 -7.73
CA LEU A 251 -1.70 -6.93 -8.67
C LEU A 251 -0.94 -8.04 -7.93
N PHE A 252 -1.30 -9.29 -8.20
CA PHE A 252 -0.63 -10.46 -7.63
C PHE A 252 -0.73 -11.63 -8.60
N GLU A 253 0.34 -12.40 -8.77
CA GLU A 253 0.33 -13.62 -9.58
C GLU A 253 0.23 -14.85 -8.66
N ASP A 254 -0.76 -15.71 -8.90
CA ASP A 254 -0.93 -16.96 -8.15
C ASP A 254 -0.03 -18.10 -8.66
N SER A 255 0.00 -19.19 -7.91
CA SER A 255 0.71 -20.42 -8.22
C SER A 255 0.36 -21.01 -9.59
N LYS A 256 -0.83 -20.71 -10.12
CA LYS A 256 -1.35 -21.16 -11.42
C LYS A 256 -1.12 -20.14 -12.56
N ASN A 257 -0.32 -19.11 -12.33
CA ASN A 257 0.02 -18.05 -13.27
C ASN A 257 -1.18 -17.16 -13.67
N ASN A 258 -2.22 -17.11 -12.83
CA ASN A 258 -3.28 -16.12 -12.99
C ASN A 258 -2.87 -14.82 -12.31
N ILE A 259 -3.26 -13.69 -12.90
CA ILE A 259 -3.07 -12.38 -12.31
C ILE A 259 -4.37 -11.97 -11.61
N TRP A 260 -4.30 -11.85 -10.30
CA TRP A 260 -5.35 -11.31 -9.46
C TRP A 260 -5.23 -9.78 -9.39
N ILE A 261 -6.36 -9.11 -9.56
CA ILE A 261 -6.45 -7.66 -9.72
C ILE A 261 -7.42 -7.13 -8.66
N GLY A 262 -6.88 -6.44 -7.66
CA GLY A 262 -7.66 -5.75 -6.63
C GLY A 262 -8.02 -4.34 -7.09
N CYS A 263 -9.29 -3.96 -6.95
CA CYS A 263 -9.85 -2.76 -7.57
C CYS A 263 -10.64 -1.94 -6.56
N ASN A 264 -10.66 -0.61 -6.74
CA ASN A 264 -11.54 0.26 -5.98
C ASN A 264 -12.88 0.43 -6.70
N ALA A 265 -13.86 -0.40 -6.37
CA ALA A 265 -15.16 -0.34 -6.98
C ALA A 265 -16.07 0.64 -6.20
N THR A 266 -16.15 1.89 -6.68
CA THR A 266 -16.90 2.96 -6.01
C THR A 266 -18.43 2.90 -6.25
N GLN A 267 -18.94 1.88 -6.95
CA GLN A 267 -20.37 1.74 -7.26
C GLN A 267 -20.93 0.41 -6.72
N ALA A 268 -22.20 0.46 -6.27
CA ALA A 268 -22.93 -0.73 -5.85
C ALA A 268 -23.01 -1.75 -7.02
N GLY A 269 -22.57 -2.98 -6.79
CA GLY A 269 -22.42 -4.02 -7.83
C GLY A 269 -21.01 -4.12 -8.43
N GLY A 270 -20.07 -3.32 -7.92
CA GLY A 270 -18.66 -3.32 -8.30
C GLY A 270 -17.94 -4.66 -8.12
N LYS A 271 -16.96 -4.91 -8.99
CA LYS A 271 -16.11 -6.09 -9.03
C LYS A 271 -14.73 -5.76 -8.44
N GLY A 272 -14.64 -5.68 -7.11
CA GLY A 272 -13.40 -5.27 -6.42
C GLY A 272 -12.26 -6.29 -6.50
N LEU A 273 -12.51 -7.50 -6.99
CA LEU A 273 -11.49 -8.51 -7.25
C LEU A 273 -11.77 -9.23 -8.58
N CYS A 274 -10.78 -9.22 -9.46
CA CYS A 274 -10.82 -9.88 -10.76
C CYS A 274 -9.63 -10.83 -10.91
N ARG A 275 -9.77 -11.85 -11.77
CA ARG A 275 -8.71 -12.80 -12.10
C ARG A 275 -8.53 -12.87 -13.61
N PHE A 276 -7.33 -12.58 -14.09
CA PHE A 276 -6.94 -12.71 -15.49
C PHE A 276 -6.12 -13.98 -15.69
N ASP A 277 -6.55 -14.86 -16.59
CA ASP A 277 -5.90 -16.15 -16.86
C ASP A 277 -4.91 -16.11 -18.05
N GLY A 278 -4.57 -14.90 -18.52
CA GLY A 278 -3.76 -14.69 -19.72
C GLY A 278 -4.56 -14.56 -21.01
N LYS A 279 -5.85 -14.90 -21.00
CA LYS A 279 -6.75 -14.79 -22.17
C LYS A 279 -8.01 -13.97 -21.85
N SER A 280 -8.63 -14.25 -20.72
CA SER A 280 -9.93 -13.74 -20.33
C SER A 280 -9.93 -13.24 -18.89
N LEU A 281 -10.75 -12.23 -18.64
CA LEU A 281 -10.99 -11.73 -17.30
C LEU A 281 -12.19 -12.43 -16.68
N HIS A 282 -12.00 -12.98 -15.48
CA HIS A 282 -13.02 -13.62 -14.67
C HIS A 282 -13.28 -12.77 -13.44
N TYR A 283 -14.54 -12.45 -13.17
CA TYR A 283 -14.90 -11.67 -11.99
C TYR A 283 -15.17 -12.60 -10.81
N SER A 284 -14.46 -12.38 -9.71
CA SER A 284 -14.60 -13.19 -8.50
C SER A 284 -15.29 -12.37 -7.40
N ILE A 285 -16.60 -12.60 -7.23
CA ILE A 285 -17.47 -12.10 -6.14
C ILE A 285 -17.39 -10.56 -5.95
N ARG A 286 -18.22 -9.98 -5.07
CA ARG A 286 -18.44 -8.54 -4.91
C ARG A 286 -17.77 -7.93 -3.66
N PRO A 287 -16.45 -8.08 -3.40
CA PRO A 287 -15.82 -7.19 -2.44
C PRO A 287 -15.85 -5.77 -3.04
N TYR A 288 -16.19 -4.76 -2.24
CA TYR A 288 -16.23 -3.36 -2.70
C TYR A 288 -14.82 -2.80 -2.95
N PHE A 289 -13.84 -3.28 -2.19
CA PHE A 289 -12.50 -2.73 -2.18
C PHE A 289 -11.49 -3.78 -1.75
N VAL A 290 -10.51 -4.10 -2.61
CA VAL A 290 -9.37 -4.98 -2.30
C VAL A 290 -8.08 -4.26 -2.66
N MET A 291 -7.25 -3.99 -1.64
CA MET A 291 -6.01 -3.22 -1.79
C MET A 291 -4.76 -4.08 -1.65
N TYR A 292 -4.84 -5.19 -0.92
CA TYR A 292 -3.72 -6.09 -0.70
C TYR A 292 -4.21 -7.53 -0.73
N LEU A 293 -3.40 -8.39 -1.34
CA LEU A 293 -3.64 -9.80 -1.41
C LEU A 293 -2.32 -10.58 -1.40
N CYS A 294 -2.37 -11.81 -0.89
CA CYS A 294 -1.28 -12.78 -1.00
C CYS A 294 -1.88 -14.19 -1.17
N GLU A 295 -1.09 -15.13 -1.68
CA GLU A 295 -1.42 -16.56 -1.69
C GLU A 295 -0.63 -17.25 -0.58
N ASP A 296 -1.30 -18.11 0.19
CA ASP A 296 -0.63 -18.98 1.16
C ASP A 296 -0.05 -20.23 0.48
N LYS A 297 0.82 -20.94 1.19
CA LYS A 297 1.46 -22.20 0.77
C LYS A 297 0.47 -23.33 0.42
N ASN A 298 -0.80 -23.18 0.80
CA ASN A 298 -1.88 -24.10 0.45
C ASN A 298 -2.68 -23.61 -0.78
N MET A 299 -2.13 -22.64 -1.54
CA MET A 299 -2.75 -22.02 -2.71
C MET A 299 -4.06 -21.28 -2.41
N ALA A 300 -4.31 -20.88 -1.16
CA ALA A 300 -5.47 -20.07 -0.82
C ALA A 300 -5.11 -18.59 -0.84
N LEU A 301 -6.00 -17.80 -1.44
CA LEU A 301 -5.85 -16.36 -1.53
C LEU A 301 -6.34 -15.70 -0.23
N TRP A 302 -5.51 -14.83 0.33
CA TRP A 302 -5.82 -13.98 1.46
C TRP A 302 -5.95 -12.54 1.02
N PHE A 303 -6.99 -11.86 1.50
CA PHE A 303 -7.22 -10.46 1.22
C PHE A 303 -8.09 -9.84 2.31
N ALA A 304 -8.06 -8.52 2.41
CA ALA A 304 -8.99 -7.80 3.25
C ALA A 304 -9.99 -7.03 2.39
N HIS A 305 -11.24 -7.01 2.82
CA HIS A 305 -12.24 -6.14 2.21
C HIS A 305 -13.21 -5.58 3.24
N ASN A 306 -13.83 -4.47 2.86
CA ASN A 306 -14.92 -3.85 3.60
C ASN A 306 -16.25 -4.54 3.25
N LYS A 307 -17.08 -4.84 4.25
CA LYS A 307 -18.38 -5.51 4.09
C LYS A 307 -19.49 -4.62 3.50
N GLY A 308 -19.18 -3.37 3.13
CA GLY A 308 -20.11 -2.40 2.55
C GLY A 308 -20.53 -1.32 3.54
N ALA A 309 -21.33 -0.35 3.07
CA ALA A 309 -21.73 0.83 3.85
C ALA A 309 -22.48 0.52 5.16
N GLU A 310 -23.09 -0.66 5.28
CA GLU A 310 -23.83 -1.10 6.47
C GLU A 310 -22.94 -1.77 7.53
N HIS A 311 -21.73 -2.21 7.14
CA HIS A 311 -20.77 -2.88 8.01
C HIS A 311 -19.36 -2.32 7.75
N PRO A 312 -18.98 -1.21 8.39
CA PRO A 312 -17.74 -0.46 8.08
C PRO A 312 -16.45 -1.20 8.43
N ASN A 313 -16.55 -2.42 8.97
CA ASN A 313 -15.43 -3.17 9.51
C ASN A 313 -14.71 -3.92 8.38
N PHE A 314 -13.39 -3.74 8.32
CA PHE A 314 -12.53 -4.60 7.51
C PHE A 314 -12.46 -5.98 8.15
N ALA A 315 -12.63 -7.03 7.35
CA ALA A 315 -12.38 -8.38 7.79
C ALA A 315 -11.33 -9.03 6.89
N LEU A 316 -10.62 -10.00 7.47
CA LEU A 316 -9.66 -10.82 6.75
C LEU A 316 -10.41 -12.00 6.12
N TYR A 317 -10.18 -12.22 4.84
CA TYR A 317 -10.82 -13.27 4.05
C TYR A 317 -9.80 -14.24 3.52
N ARG A 318 -10.22 -15.50 3.43
CA ARG A 318 -9.48 -16.59 2.80
C ARG A 318 -10.35 -17.22 1.71
N TYR A 319 -9.79 -17.43 0.52
CA TYR A 319 -10.43 -18.10 -0.60
C TYR A 319 -9.59 -19.31 -1.02
N ASP A 320 -10.16 -20.51 -0.89
CA ASP A 320 -9.46 -21.77 -1.16
C ASP A 320 -9.57 -22.27 -2.62
N GLY A 321 -10.11 -21.43 -3.51
CA GLY A 321 -10.44 -21.81 -4.89
C GLY A 321 -11.90 -22.24 -5.09
N ASN A 322 -12.63 -22.55 -4.02
CA ASN A 322 -14.04 -22.96 -4.06
C ASN A 322 -14.94 -22.02 -3.24
N SER A 323 -14.51 -21.63 -2.04
CA SER A 323 -15.33 -20.91 -1.06
C SER A 323 -14.57 -19.81 -0.33
N PHE A 324 -15.31 -18.81 0.17
CA PHE A 324 -14.76 -17.73 0.98
C PHE A 324 -15.05 -17.99 2.46
N SER A 325 -14.02 -17.84 3.28
CA SER A 325 -14.12 -17.87 4.74
C SER A 325 -13.73 -16.51 5.30
N THR A 326 -14.57 -15.94 6.18
CA THR A 326 -14.21 -14.76 6.96
C THR A 326 -13.48 -15.23 8.23
N ILE A 327 -12.31 -14.66 8.51
CA ILE A 327 -11.54 -14.99 9.72
C ILE A 327 -11.87 -13.96 10.80
N THR A 328 -12.49 -14.41 11.89
CA THR A 328 -12.93 -13.56 13.02
C THR A 328 -12.46 -14.13 14.37
N GLN A 329 -12.28 -13.27 15.38
CA GLN A 329 -12.06 -13.71 16.77
C GLN A 329 -12.53 -12.66 17.80
N GLN A 330 -12.84 -13.09 19.02
CA GLN A 330 -13.36 -12.28 20.14
C GLN A 330 -12.37 -11.25 20.73
N ASN A 331 -11.06 -11.36 20.47
CA ASN A 331 -10.01 -10.46 21.01
C ASN A 331 -9.43 -9.51 19.95
N GLN A 332 -10.23 -9.14 18.94
CA GLN A 332 -9.81 -8.16 17.94
C GLN A 332 -9.70 -6.77 18.56
N ILE A 333 -8.59 -6.06 18.30
CA ILE A 333 -8.57 -4.60 18.45
C ILE A 333 -9.71 -4.05 17.59
N ASP A 334 -10.48 -3.10 18.12
CA ASP A 334 -11.64 -2.51 17.44
C ASP A 334 -11.34 -2.12 15.98
N ASN A 335 -11.77 -3.01 15.08
CA ASN A 335 -11.95 -2.88 13.63
C ASN A 335 -10.94 -1.99 12.89
N PRO A 336 -9.62 -2.26 12.95
CA PRO A 336 -8.68 -1.48 12.17
C PRO A 336 -8.80 -1.82 10.68
N VAL A 337 -8.50 -0.83 9.84
CA VAL A 337 -8.30 -1.06 8.40
C VAL A 337 -7.12 -2.00 8.25
N ILE A 338 -7.24 -3.02 7.39
CA ILE A 338 -6.16 -3.97 7.09
C ILE A 338 -5.44 -3.53 5.82
N PHE A 339 -4.11 -3.49 5.89
CA PHE A 339 -3.22 -3.15 4.80
C PHE A 339 -2.38 -4.37 4.40
N GLY A 340 -1.14 -4.20 3.91
CA GLY A 340 -0.30 -5.26 3.34
C GLY A 340 -0.40 -6.58 4.08
N ILE A 341 -0.47 -7.68 3.33
CA ILE A 341 -0.70 -9.04 3.84
C ILE A 341 0.40 -9.94 3.27
N ILE A 342 1.01 -10.76 4.12
CA ILE A 342 2.00 -11.77 3.74
C ILE A 342 1.75 -13.06 4.53
N GLU A 343 2.17 -14.18 3.99
CA GLU A 343 2.45 -15.38 4.78
C GLU A 343 3.94 -15.41 5.12
N ASP A 344 4.29 -15.67 6.38
CA ASP A 344 5.67 -15.86 6.80
C ASP A 344 6.16 -17.31 6.60
N ASN A 345 7.46 -17.54 6.76
CA ASN A 345 8.07 -18.85 6.62
C ASN A 345 7.56 -19.92 7.60
N LYS A 346 6.84 -19.53 8.66
CA LYS A 346 6.20 -20.45 9.61
C LYS A 346 4.74 -20.73 9.25
N GLY A 347 4.21 -20.07 8.22
CA GLY A 347 2.81 -20.16 7.80
C GLY A 347 1.86 -19.30 8.61
N SER A 348 2.36 -18.33 9.36
CA SER A 348 1.51 -17.32 9.98
C SER A 348 1.19 -16.22 8.98
N ILE A 349 -0.04 -15.76 8.98
CA ILE A 349 -0.45 -14.61 8.17
C ILE A 349 -0.14 -13.34 8.95
N TRP A 350 0.67 -12.47 8.38
CA TRP A 350 0.94 -11.16 8.92
C TRP A 350 0.26 -10.09 8.10
N PHE A 351 -0.25 -9.06 8.78
CA PHE A 351 -0.83 -7.93 8.09
C PHE A 351 -0.63 -6.60 8.81
N GLY A 352 -0.42 -5.56 8.02
CA GLY A 352 -0.44 -4.18 8.47
C GLY A 352 -1.86 -3.74 8.81
N THR A 353 -1.98 -2.78 9.72
CA THR A 353 -3.28 -2.23 10.14
C THR A 353 -3.21 -0.72 10.33
N SER A 354 -4.36 -0.06 10.45
CA SER A 354 -4.40 1.37 10.81
C SER A 354 -3.91 1.64 12.24
N LYS A 355 -3.75 0.58 13.03
CA LYS A 355 -3.33 0.60 14.43
C LYS A 355 -2.19 -0.40 14.65
N GLY A 356 -1.15 -0.39 13.81
CA GLY A 356 0.04 -1.23 13.98
C GLY A 356 0.07 -2.46 13.07
N VAL A 357 0.66 -3.55 13.56
CA VAL A 357 0.81 -4.82 12.82
C VAL A 357 0.18 -5.96 13.59
N CYS A 358 -0.32 -6.96 12.87
CA CYS A 358 -0.91 -8.16 13.45
C CYS A 358 -0.28 -9.42 12.85
N ARG A 359 -0.16 -10.46 13.66
CA ARG A 359 0.13 -11.83 13.24
C ARG A 359 -1.02 -12.75 13.59
N TYR A 360 -1.48 -13.55 12.64
CA TYR A 360 -2.43 -14.63 12.81
C TYR A 360 -1.73 -15.98 12.59
N ASP A 361 -1.70 -16.83 13.61
CA ASP A 361 -1.02 -18.14 13.57
C ASP A 361 -1.95 -19.31 13.18
N GLY A 362 -3.16 -19.00 12.70
CA GLY A 362 -4.22 -19.99 12.45
C GLY A 362 -5.18 -20.18 13.62
N THR A 363 -4.85 -19.67 14.82
CA THR A 363 -5.72 -19.74 16.00
C THR A 363 -5.92 -18.38 16.67
N TRP A 364 -4.85 -17.58 16.80
CA TRP A 364 -4.87 -16.33 17.56
C TRP A 364 -4.31 -15.16 16.77
N PHE A 365 -4.92 -14.00 16.98
CA PHE A 365 -4.39 -12.70 16.55
C PHE A 365 -3.47 -12.10 17.62
N ASN A 366 -2.24 -11.79 17.25
CA ASN A 366 -1.29 -11.04 18.08
C ASN A 366 -1.02 -9.67 17.48
N TYR A 367 -1.50 -8.61 18.15
CA TYR A 367 -1.32 -7.22 17.74
C TYR A 367 -0.10 -6.53 18.38
N PHE A 368 0.73 -7.29 19.11
CA PHE A 368 1.94 -6.78 19.75
C PHE A 368 1.67 -5.56 20.67
N ARG A 369 0.54 -5.58 21.37
CA ARG A 369 0.10 -4.53 22.31
C ARG A 369 0.36 -4.92 23.77
N LYS A 370 0.62 -3.90 24.60
CA LYS A 370 0.50 -4.01 26.06
C LYS A 370 -0.88 -4.53 26.42
N LYS A 371 -0.98 -5.28 27.51
CA LYS A 371 -2.28 -5.83 27.96
C LYS A 371 -3.32 -4.73 28.22
N GLU A 372 -2.87 -3.56 28.65
CA GLU A 372 -3.69 -2.36 28.90
C GLU A 372 -4.16 -1.64 27.62
N ASP A 373 -3.50 -1.90 26.48
CA ASP A 373 -3.79 -1.28 25.18
C ASP A 373 -4.63 -2.22 24.26
N ARG A 374 -5.14 -3.36 24.78
CA ARG A 374 -5.85 -4.39 24.01
C ARG A 374 -7.36 -4.20 24.02
#